data_AF-A0AAU4QGR2-F1
#
_entry.id   AF-A0AAU4QGR2-F1
#
_cell.length_a   1.000
_cell.length_b   1.000
_cell.length_c   1.000
_cell.angle_alpha   90.00
_cell.angle_beta   90.00
_cell.angle_gamma   90.00
#
_symmetry.space_group_name_H-M   'P 1'
#
loop_
_entity.id
_entity.type
_entity.pdbx_description
1 polymer ?
#
loop_
_entity_poly.entity_id
_entity_poly.type
_entity_poly.pdbx_seq_one_letter_code
_entity_poly.pdbx_strand_id
1 'polypeptide(L)'
;MNCSSRLLCVLYIATSAGLAWTSVLEIRYGPAWAACLFAAASLVPVIAVVRETVIGDQRRWLLELVTRAGRAGDAAEAIVRAELDSACCERWWTSLGSEHEVTCRHWMPRSSSAA
;
A
#
# COMPACT_ATOMS: atom_id res chain seq x y z
N MET A 1 0.97 3.55 11.83
CA MET A 1 0.45 2.47 12.72
C MET A 1 -0.81 2.99 13.39
N ASN A 2 -1.96 2.39 13.07
CA ASN A 2 -3.27 2.95 13.46
C ASN A 2 -3.49 2.80 14.97
N CYS A 3 -4.03 3.82 15.64
CA CYS A 3 -4.27 3.81 17.09
C CYS A 3 -5.06 2.58 17.57
N SER A 4 -5.99 2.06 16.75
CA SER A 4 -6.72 0.82 17.03
C SER A 4 -5.82 -0.41 17.20
N SER A 5 -4.74 -0.53 16.42
CA SER A 5 -3.82 -1.67 16.51
C SER A 5 -3.02 -1.63 17.83
N ARG A 6 -2.62 -0.44 18.29
CA ARG A 6 -1.97 -0.29 19.60
C ARG A 6 -2.94 -0.58 20.74
N LEU A 7 -4.19 -0.13 20.63
CA LEU A 7 -5.23 -0.38 21.61
C LEU A 7 -5.53 -1.88 21.74
N LEU A 8 -5.63 -2.59 20.62
CA LEU A 8 -5.82 -4.05 20.60
C LEU A 8 -4.62 -4.80 21.20
N CYS A 9 -3.38 -4.38 20.89
CA CYS A 9 -2.19 -4.96 21.54
C CYS A 9 -2.20 -4.77 23.06
N VAL A 10 -2.54 -3.57 23.54
CA VAL A 10 -2.63 -3.29 24.98
C VAL A 10 -3.74 -4.13 25.62
N LEU A 11 -4.88 -4.26 24.95
CA LEU A 11 -6.00 -5.08 25.40
C LEU A 11 -5.57 -6.56 25.51
N TYR A 12 -4.84 -7.08 24.53
CA TYR A 12 -4.36 -8.46 24.54
C TYR A 12 -3.29 -8.74 25.60
N ILE A 13 -2.36 -7.80 25.82
CA ILE A 13 -1.41 -7.90 26.92
C ILE A 13 -2.14 -7.92 28.26
N ALA A 14 -3.09 -6.99 28.46
CA ALA A 14 -3.89 -6.91 29.68
C ALA A 14 -4.71 -8.19 29.91
N THR A 15 -5.30 -8.75 28.84
CA THR A 15 -6.08 -9.99 28.92
C THR A 15 -5.18 -11.19 29.24
N SER A 16 -4.00 -11.31 28.61
CA SER A 16 -3.06 -12.39 28.90
C SER A 16 -2.50 -12.31 30.33
N ALA A 17 -2.20 -11.10 30.81
CA ALA A 17 -1.75 -10.86 32.18
C ALA A 17 -2.84 -11.20 33.19
N GLY A 18 -4.10 -10.87 32.90
CA GLY A 18 -5.26 -11.27 33.69
C GLY A 18 -5.42 -12.79 33.76
N LEU A 19 -5.29 -13.48 32.64
CA LEU A 19 -5.38 -14.95 32.57
C LEU A 19 -4.21 -15.66 33.26
N ALA A 20 -3.00 -15.08 33.19
CA ALA A 20 -1.85 -15.56 33.94
C ALA A 20 -2.02 -15.33 35.45
N TRP A 21 -2.64 -14.23 35.85
CA TRP A 21 -2.94 -13.95 37.26
C TRP A 21 -4.01 -14.89 37.82
N THR A 22 -5.05 -15.21 37.03
CA THR A 22 -6.10 -16.16 37.45
C THR A 22 -5.59 -17.60 37.52
N SER A 23 -4.67 -18.01 36.65
CA SER A 23 -4.05 -19.34 36.73
C SER A 23 -3.20 -19.52 37.99
N VAL A 24 -2.45 -18.48 38.40
CA VAL A 24 -1.69 -18.49 39.66
C VAL A 24 -2.61 -18.56 40.89
N LEU A 25 -3.77 -17.89 40.84
CA LEU A 25 -4.77 -17.94 41.91
C LEU A 25 -5.46 -19.32 42.00
N GLU A 26 -5.82 -19.92 40.86
CA GLU A 26 -6.39 -21.28 40.80
C GLU A 26 -5.40 -22.33 41.29
N ILE A 27 -4.12 -22.24 40.93
CA ILE A 27 -3.07 -23.15 41.44
C ILE A 27 -2.96 -23.08 42.97
N ARG A 28 -3.21 -21.90 43.57
CA ARG A 28 -3.13 -21.72 45.02
C ARG A 28 -4.41 -22.12 45.76
N TYR A 29 -5.59 -22.01 45.15
CA TYR A 29 -6.86 -22.06 45.87
C TYR A 29 -8.00 -22.87 45.20
N GLY A 30 -7.81 -23.42 43.98
CA GLY A 30 -8.90 -23.99 43.19
C GLY A 30 -8.53 -25.18 42.28
N PRO A 31 -9.52 -25.75 41.57
CA PRO A 31 -9.38 -26.98 40.80
C PRO A 31 -8.71 -26.78 39.43
N ALA A 32 -7.66 -27.56 39.17
CA ALA A 32 -6.73 -27.43 38.03
C ALA A 32 -7.35 -27.40 36.61
N TRP A 33 -8.59 -27.88 36.42
CA TRP A 33 -9.27 -27.85 35.12
C TRP A 33 -9.68 -26.44 34.68
N ALA A 34 -9.90 -25.52 35.63
CA ALA A 34 -10.21 -24.12 35.34
C ALA A 34 -8.99 -23.39 34.75
N ALA A 35 -7.78 -23.73 35.18
CA ALA A 35 -6.54 -23.20 34.63
C ALA A 35 -6.36 -23.56 33.14
N CYS A 36 -6.76 -24.78 32.74
CA CYS A 36 -6.72 -25.20 31.33
C CYS A 36 -7.69 -24.41 30.44
N LEU A 37 -8.88 -24.05 30.94
CA LEU A 37 -9.84 -23.24 30.19
C LEU A 37 -9.35 -21.81 29.98
N PHE A 38 -8.73 -21.21 30.99
CA PHE A 38 -8.13 -19.87 30.86
C PHE A 38 -6.90 -19.87 29.96
N ALA A 39 -6.09 -20.94 29.96
CA ALA A 39 -5.01 -21.12 29.01
C ALA A 39 -5.54 -21.25 27.56
N ALA A 40 -6.59 -22.03 27.34
CA ALA A 40 -7.23 -22.16 26.01
C ALA A 40 -7.85 -20.82 25.55
N ALA A 41 -8.49 -20.08 26.44
CA ALA A 41 -9.05 -18.76 26.14
C ALA A 41 -7.96 -17.73 25.77
N SER A 42 -6.73 -17.87 26.28
CA SER A 42 -5.58 -17.01 25.95
C SER A 42 -5.01 -17.23 24.54
N LEU A 43 -5.36 -18.34 23.87
CA LEU A 43 -4.89 -18.61 22.50
C LEU A 43 -5.67 -17.80 21.46
N VAL A 44 -6.97 -17.60 21.66
CA VAL A 44 -7.84 -16.79 20.78
C VAL A 44 -7.28 -15.38 20.52
N PRO A 45 -6.88 -14.60 21.54
CA PRO A 45 -6.30 -13.29 21.35
C PRO A 45 -4.95 -13.32 20.61
N VAL A 46 -4.10 -14.30 20.90
CA VAL A 46 -2.80 -14.46 20.24
C VAL A 46 -2.97 -14.77 18.75
N ILE A 47 -3.90 -15.67 18.41
CA ILE A 47 -4.20 -16.04 17.01
C ILE A 47 -4.72 -14.82 16.24
N ALA A 48 -5.56 -13.99 16.88
CA ALA A 48 -6.09 -12.78 16.26
C ALA A 48 -5.00 -11.72 15.99
N VAL A 49 -4.05 -11.54 16.91
CA VAL A 49 -2.87 -10.66 16.67
C VAL A 49 -2.06 -11.15 15.48
N VAL A 50 -1.75 -12.45 15.43
CA VAL A 50 -0.94 -13.04 14.35
C VAL A 50 -1.66 -12.90 13.01
N ARG A 51 -2.98 -13.05 12.95
CA ARG A 51 -3.76 -12.80 11.72
C ARG A 51 -3.68 -11.34 11.30
N GLU A 52 -3.84 -10.41 12.23
CA GLU A 52 -3.81 -8.98 11.91
C GLU A 52 -2.42 -8.53 11.43
N THR A 53 -1.33 -9.09 11.97
CA THR A 53 0.03 -8.79 11.50
C THR A 53 0.27 -9.32 10.08
N VAL A 54 -0.15 -10.55 9.80
CA VAL A 54 -0.03 -11.14 8.46
C VAL A 54 -0.86 -10.37 7.42
N ILE A 55 -2.10 -10.00 7.75
CA ILE A 55 -2.96 -9.22 6.85
C ILE A 55 -2.37 -7.81 6.62
N GLY A 56 -1.81 -7.21 7.66
CA GLY A 56 -1.10 -5.93 7.57
C GLY A 56 0.10 -5.99 6.63
N ASP A 57 0.90 -7.05 6.71
CA ASP A 57 2.06 -7.28 5.83
C ASP A 57 1.63 -7.52 4.38
N GLN A 58 0.60 -8.34 4.16
CA GLN A 58 0.06 -8.58 2.82
C GLN A 58 -0.46 -7.29 2.17
N ARG A 59 -1.15 -6.43 2.92
CA ARG A 59 -1.63 -5.13 2.41
C ARG A 59 -0.49 -4.20 2.03
N ARG A 60 0.56 -4.15 2.86
CA ARG A 60 1.76 -3.33 2.55
C ARG A 60 2.44 -3.82 1.27
N TRP A 61 2.61 -5.14 1.14
CA TRP A 61 3.23 -5.72 -0.04
C TRP A 61 2.41 -5.47 -1.32
N LEU A 62 1.08 -5.60 -1.25
CA LEU A 62 0.20 -5.28 -2.37
C LEU A 62 0.27 -3.80 -2.77
N LEU A 63 0.30 -2.87 -1.80
CA LEU A 63 0.46 -1.44 -2.09
C LEU A 63 1.81 -1.16 -2.75
N GLU A 64 2.89 -1.80 -2.31
CA GLU A 64 4.19 -1.68 -2.96
C GLU A 64 4.15 -2.18 -4.41
N LEU A 65 3.52 -3.31 -4.68
CA LEU A 65 3.37 -3.82 -6.05
C LEU A 65 2.59 -2.87 -6.93
N VAL A 66 1.45 -2.37 -6.45
CA VAL A 66 0.62 -1.41 -7.20
C VAL A 66 1.40 -0.13 -7.50
N THR A 67 2.14 0.39 -6.53
CA THR A 67 2.95 1.61 -6.75
C THR A 67 4.15 1.37 -7.68
N ARG A 68 4.75 0.18 -7.70
CA ARG A 68 5.80 -0.17 -8.67
C ARG A 68 5.22 -0.33 -10.08
N ALA A 69 4.08 -0.99 -10.21
CA ALA A 69 3.39 -1.14 -11.48
C ALA A 69 2.94 0.21 -12.07
N GLY A 70 2.40 1.11 -11.23
CA GLY A 70 2.03 2.46 -11.65
C GLY A 70 3.22 3.26 -12.20
N ARG A 71 4.36 3.25 -11.48
CA ARG A 71 5.59 3.92 -11.95
C ARG A 71 6.13 3.35 -13.26
N ALA A 72 6.02 2.04 -13.46
CA ALA A 72 6.44 1.41 -14.70
C ALA A 72 5.52 1.82 -15.87
N GLY A 73 4.20 1.93 -15.63
CA GLY A 73 3.25 2.46 -16.59
C GLY A 73 3.55 3.91 -16.97
N ASP A 74 3.80 4.77 -15.97
CA ASP A 74 4.15 6.19 -16.20
C ASP A 74 5.44 6.33 -17.02
N ALA A 75 6.44 5.48 -16.78
CA ALA A 75 7.69 5.47 -17.53
C ALA A 75 7.48 5.07 -19.01
N ALA A 76 6.68 4.03 -19.26
CA ALA A 76 6.34 3.60 -20.62
C ALA A 76 5.58 4.70 -21.37
N GLU A 77 4.59 5.33 -20.71
CA GLU A 77 3.81 6.43 -21.26
C GLU A 77 4.71 7.65 -21.61
N ALA A 78 5.71 7.94 -20.77
CA ALA A 78 6.68 9.01 -21.03
C ALA A 78 7.56 8.72 -22.25
N ILE A 79 8.01 7.47 -22.44
CA ILE A 79 8.79 7.06 -23.61
C ILE A 79 7.95 7.18 -24.88
N VAL A 80 6.72 6.65 -24.86
CA VAL A 80 5.80 6.73 -26.01
C VAL A 80 5.53 8.18 -26.39
N ARG A 81 5.31 9.06 -25.41
CA ARG A 81 5.11 10.49 -25.66
C ARG A 81 6.34 11.18 -26.26
N ALA A 82 7.54 10.83 -25.80
CA ALA A 82 8.78 11.35 -26.37
C ALA A 82 9.01 10.92 -27.83
N GLU A 83 8.69 9.66 -28.17
CA GLU A 83 8.78 9.16 -29.55
C GLU A 83 7.72 9.78 -30.49
N LEU A 84 6.52 10.05 -29.98
CA LEU A 84 5.51 10.79 -30.75
C LEU A 84 5.95 12.24 -31.02
N ASP A 85 6.53 12.91 -30.02
CA ASP A 85 7.06 14.26 -30.18
C ASP A 85 8.23 14.29 -31.19
N SER A 86 9.12 13.29 -31.17
CA SER A 86 10.23 13.21 -32.12
C SER A 86 9.73 13.01 -33.56
N ALA A 87 8.79 12.09 -33.77
CA ALA A 87 8.19 11.83 -35.09
C ALA A 87 7.43 13.06 -35.63
N CYS A 88 6.74 13.79 -34.75
CA CYS A 88 6.08 15.06 -35.12
C CYS A 88 7.09 16.10 -35.60
N CYS A 89 8.19 16.28 -34.87
CA CYS A 89 9.25 17.24 -35.23
C CYS A 89 9.94 16.88 -36.56
N GLU A 90 10.15 15.59 -36.83
CA GLU A 90 10.69 15.12 -38.11
C GLU A 90 9.74 15.39 -39.29
N ARG A 91 8.42 15.18 -39.09
CA ARG A 91 7.41 15.54 -40.10
C ARG A 91 7.35 17.04 -40.34
N TRP A 92 7.50 17.85 -39.30
CA TRP A 92 7.59 19.30 -39.43
C TRP A 92 8.79 19.73 -40.27
N TRP A 93 9.97 19.17 -40.00
CA TRP A 93 11.19 19.48 -40.74
C TRP A 93 11.07 19.12 -42.22
N THR A 94 10.59 17.91 -42.52
CA THR A 94 10.41 17.43 -43.90
C THR A 94 9.29 18.14 -44.66
N SER A 95 8.31 18.71 -43.97
CA SER A 95 7.22 19.50 -44.56
C SER A 95 7.56 21.00 -44.70
N LEU A 96 8.84 21.39 -44.58
CA LEU A 96 9.30 22.79 -44.60
C LEU A 96 8.55 23.68 -43.60
N GLY A 97 8.22 23.11 -42.44
CA GLY A 97 7.54 23.79 -41.35
C GLY A 97 6.06 24.07 -41.57
N SER A 98 5.39 23.29 -42.42
CA SER A 98 3.96 23.45 -42.70
C SER A 98 3.06 22.64 -41.76
N GLU A 99 3.51 21.47 -41.29
CA GLU A 99 2.72 20.56 -40.44
C GLU A 99 3.33 20.39 -39.05
N HIS A 100 2.51 20.53 -38.00
CA HIS A 100 2.88 20.21 -36.62
C HIS A 100 1.62 19.76 -35.86
N GLU A 101 1.74 18.74 -35.02
CA GLU A 101 0.61 18.22 -34.25
C GLU A 101 0.26 19.17 -33.08
N VAL A 102 -1.03 19.43 -32.84
CA VAL A 102 -1.48 20.42 -31.83
C VAL A 102 -1.10 20.01 -30.40
N THR A 103 -0.88 18.72 -30.17
CA THR A 103 -0.50 18.16 -28.87
C THR A 103 1.01 18.15 -28.64
N CYS A 104 1.83 18.49 -29.63
CA CYS A 104 3.27 18.45 -29.50
C CYS A 104 3.79 19.61 -28.64
N ARG A 105 4.78 19.32 -27.78
CA ARG A 105 5.35 20.30 -26.86
C ARG A 105 6.04 21.48 -27.56
N HIS A 106 6.52 21.28 -28.79
CA HIS A 106 7.20 22.29 -29.59
C HIS A 106 6.25 23.09 -30.49
N TRP A 107 4.94 22.82 -30.41
CA TRP A 107 3.95 23.54 -31.18
C TRP A 107 3.91 25.00 -30.73
N MET A 108 4.15 25.91 -31.69
CA MET A 108 3.86 27.33 -31.52
C MET A 108 2.60 27.64 -32.34
N PRO A 109 1.58 28.29 -31.74
CA PRO A 109 0.45 28.79 -32.50
C PRO A 109 0.99 29.69 -33.61
N ARG A 110 0.68 29.36 -34.86
CA ARG A 110 1.06 30.19 -36.00
C ARG A 110 0.33 31.51 -35.86
N SER A 111 1.02 32.56 -35.41
CA SER A 111 0.50 33.91 -35.50
C SER A 111 0.46 34.26 -36.97
N SER A 112 -0.74 34.33 -37.55
CA SER A 112 -0.94 34.89 -38.89
C SER A 112 -0.52 36.37 -38.88
N SER A 113 0.77 36.61 -39.09
CA SER A 113 1.32 37.92 -39.43
C SER A 113 1.97 37.82 -40.81
N ALA A 114 1.12 37.82 -41.83
CA ALA A 114 1.44 38.17 -43.21
C ALA A 114 0.15 38.85 -43.73
N ALA A 115 0.13 40.19 -43.80
CA ALA A 115 0.66 41.02 -44.89
C ALA A 115 -0.22 40.93 -46.14
#